data_AF-A0A951DSN3-F1
#
_entry.id   AF-A0A951DSN3-F1
#
_cell.length_a   1.000
_cell.length_b   1.000
_cell.length_c   1.000
_cell.angle_alpha   90.00
_cell.angle_beta   90.00
_cell.angle_gamma   90.00
#
_symmetry.space_group_name_H-M   'P 1'
#
loop_
_entity.id
_entity.type
_entity.pdbx_description
1 polymer ?
#
loop_
_entity_poly.entity_id
_entity_poly.type
_entity_poly.pdbx_seq_one_letter_code
_entity_poly.pdbx_strand_id
1 'polypeptide(L)'
;MTQHDQGITLVEAVTAALREELARDQRVVVIGEDIGRKGGVFRATAGLQSEFGDLRVLDTPISEMAIAGVAIGAAMRGLRPVAEFQFADYMQVAFDQIVNQAATVRWRSVGGWGCPLVFRAPFGAGVHGGVYHSQSVEAFYCHVPGLKVVVPATPRDAKGLLKSAIRDDDPVVFFEHKQSYRRFREPAPADDELVPIGVARVDRPGRDVSVITYGIGVHHARAAADALAEEDIQLEILDLRTLAPMDREAIARTVGRTSKALIVHEANKTMGVGAEVAAFIAEELFMDL
;
A
#
# COMPACT_ATOMS: atom_id res chain seq x y z
N MET A 1 -7.96 26.49 -19.45
CA MET A 1 -7.85 25.09 -19.01
C MET A 1 -8.53 25.00 -17.66
N THR A 2 -9.65 24.29 -17.57
CA THR A 2 -10.36 24.05 -16.30
C THR A 2 -9.47 23.21 -15.37
N GLN A 3 -9.64 23.37 -14.05
CA GLN A 3 -8.87 22.69 -12.98
C GLN A 3 -8.77 21.15 -13.10
N HIS A 4 -9.56 20.51 -13.97
CA HIS A 4 -9.50 19.08 -14.26
C HIS A 4 -8.31 18.62 -15.12
N ASP A 5 -7.48 19.53 -15.64
CA ASP A 5 -6.43 19.20 -16.61
C ASP A 5 -5.02 19.00 -16.00
N GLN A 6 -4.88 19.00 -14.66
CA GLN A 6 -3.57 18.86 -14.00
C GLN A 6 -3.30 17.48 -13.38
N GLY A 7 -4.18 16.50 -13.59
CA GLY A 7 -4.07 15.19 -12.94
C GLY A 7 -4.19 15.27 -11.40
N ILE A 8 -4.20 14.12 -10.74
CA ILE A 8 -4.27 14.02 -9.28
C ILE A 8 -2.96 13.47 -8.72
N THR A 9 -2.63 13.91 -7.52
CA THR A 9 -1.54 13.38 -6.71
C THR A 9 -1.96 12.11 -5.97
N LEU A 10 -0.99 11.41 -5.37
CA LEU A 10 -1.28 10.18 -4.61
C LEU A 10 -2.18 10.47 -3.39
N VAL A 11 -1.98 11.59 -2.69
CA VAL A 11 -2.84 11.94 -1.54
C VAL A 11 -4.27 12.30 -1.96
N GLU A 12 -4.43 12.98 -3.10
CA GLU A 12 -5.74 13.28 -3.67
C GLU A 12 -6.45 11.99 -4.13
N ALA A 13 -5.71 11.03 -4.70
CA ALA A 13 -6.22 9.72 -5.09
C ALA A 13 -6.70 8.89 -3.89
N VAL A 14 -5.94 8.90 -2.78
CA VAL A 14 -6.35 8.30 -1.51
C VAL A 14 -7.63 8.95 -0.98
N THR A 15 -7.68 10.29 -0.98
CA THR A 15 -8.88 11.03 -0.53
C THR A 15 -10.10 10.68 -1.39
N ALA A 16 -9.92 10.55 -2.71
CA ALA A 16 -10.98 10.17 -3.65
C ALA A 16 -11.48 8.74 -3.40
N ALA A 17 -10.57 7.77 -3.21
CA ALA A 17 -10.94 6.40 -2.86
C ALA A 17 -11.76 6.34 -1.55
N LEU A 18 -11.31 7.04 -0.50
CA LEU A 18 -12.04 7.08 0.77
C LEU A 18 -13.43 7.69 0.61
N ARG A 19 -13.54 8.81 -0.12
CA ARG A 19 -14.83 9.46 -0.40
C ARG A 19 -15.79 8.53 -1.13
N GLU A 20 -15.31 7.87 -2.18
CA GLU A 20 -16.11 6.94 -2.98
C GLU A 20 -16.60 5.75 -2.16
N GLU A 21 -15.73 5.12 -1.35
CA GLU A 21 -16.13 3.99 -0.54
C GLU A 21 -17.04 4.39 0.65
N LEU A 22 -16.83 5.57 1.24
CA LEU A 22 -17.74 6.12 2.27
C LEU A 22 -19.14 6.38 1.73
N ALA A 23 -19.24 6.91 0.50
CA ALA A 23 -20.51 7.14 -0.18
C ALA A 23 -21.18 5.82 -0.61
N ARG A 24 -20.39 4.84 -1.04
CA ARG A 24 -20.86 3.54 -1.54
C ARG A 24 -21.41 2.64 -0.44
N ASP A 25 -20.73 2.56 0.71
CA ASP A 25 -21.07 1.59 1.76
C ASP A 25 -21.13 2.27 3.14
N GLN A 26 -22.32 2.26 3.74
CA GLN A 26 -22.58 2.84 5.06
C GLN A 26 -21.79 2.16 6.19
N ARG A 27 -21.26 0.96 5.95
CA ARG A 27 -20.43 0.22 6.90
C ARG A 27 -18.98 0.72 6.94
N VAL A 28 -18.53 1.46 5.92
CA VAL A 28 -17.16 1.99 5.86
C VAL A 28 -17.03 3.13 6.86
N VAL A 29 -16.03 3.07 7.74
CA VAL A 29 -15.70 4.14 8.68
C VAL A 29 -14.21 4.41 8.63
N VAL A 30 -13.78 5.66 8.70
CA VAL A 30 -12.37 6.03 8.80
C VAL A 30 -12.07 6.41 10.23
N ILE A 31 -11.03 5.84 10.83
CA ILE A 31 -10.74 5.97 12.26
C ILE A 31 -9.24 6.27 12.43
N GLY A 32 -8.87 7.27 13.23
CA GLY A 32 -7.45 7.55 13.48
C GLY A 32 -7.22 8.88 14.18
N GLU A 33 -5.95 9.27 14.29
CA GLU A 33 -5.56 10.52 14.94
C GLU A 33 -5.58 11.69 13.95
N ASP A 34 -6.20 12.82 14.33
CA ASP A 34 -6.26 14.05 13.54
C ASP A 34 -6.95 13.94 12.16
N ILE A 35 -7.64 12.84 11.87
CA ILE A 35 -8.27 12.57 10.57
C ILE A 35 -9.60 13.29 10.36
N GLY A 36 -10.22 13.80 11.43
CA GLY A 36 -11.55 14.41 11.41
C GLY A 36 -11.54 15.82 10.85
N ARG A 37 -11.79 16.82 11.69
CA ARG A 37 -11.87 18.24 11.25
C ARG A 37 -10.59 18.73 10.58
N LYS A 38 -9.44 18.23 11.04
CA LYS A 38 -8.12 18.57 10.49
C LYS A 38 -7.85 17.89 9.15
N GLY A 39 -8.52 16.77 8.84
CA GLY A 39 -8.36 16.05 7.58
C GLY A 39 -7.05 15.28 7.44
N GLY A 40 -6.41 14.93 8.57
CA GLY A 40 -5.14 14.24 8.63
C GLY A 40 -3.94 15.18 8.50
N VAL A 41 -2.80 14.80 9.09
CA VAL A 41 -1.55 15.59 9.02
C VAL A 41 -1.02 15.70 7.59
N PHE A 42 -1.29 14.69 6.75
CA PHE A 42 -0.97 14.70 5.32
C PHE A 42 -2.11 15.19 4.43
N ARG A 43 -3.27 15.57 4.98
CA ARG A 43 -4.49 15.94 4.23
C ARG A 43 -5.14 14.80 3.44
N ALA A 44 -4.90 13.54 3.81
CA ALA A 44 -5.46 12.36 3.14
C ALA A 44 -6.97 12.16 3.38
N THR A 45 -7.54 12.79 4.41
CA THR A 45 -8.97 12.71 4.75
C THR A 45 -9.65 14.09 4.69
N ALA A 46 -9.03 15.05 4.00
CA ALA A 46 -9.52 16.42 3.95
C ALA A 46 -10.96 16.52 3.41
N GLY A 47 -11.82 17.16 4.20
CA GLY A 47 -13.23 17.38 3.88
C GLY A 47 -14.17 16.20 4.13
N LEU A 48 -13.64 14.98 4.39
CA LEU A 48 -14.48 13.79 4.52
C LEU A 48 -15.39 13.85 5.75
N GLN A 49 -14.92 14.33 6.89
CA GLN A 49 -15.76 14.45 8.09
C GLN A 49 -16.91 15.45 7.89
N SER A 50 -16.66 16.57 7.20
CA SER A 50 -17.71 17.54 6.88
C SER A 50 -18.79 16.95 5.97
N GLU A 51 -18.40 16.02 5.08
CA GLU A 51 -19.28 15.38 4.11
C GLU A 51 -20.07 14.21 4.71
N PHE A 52 -19.43 13.36 5.51
CA PHE A 52 -20.01 12.09 6.00
C PHE A 52 -20.35 12.07 7.51
N GLY A 53 -19.94 13.09 8.26
CA GLY A 53 -20.18 13.19 9.70
C GLY A 53 -19.10 12.55 10.56
N ASP A 54 -19.12 12.92 11.85
CA ASP A 54 -18.14 12.54 12.88
C ASP A 54 -18.24 11.07 13.33
N LEU A 55 -19.33 10.38 13.01
CA LEU A 55 -19.48 8.93 13.24
C LEU A 55 -18.96 8.07 12.07
N ARG A 56 -18.66 8.68 10.92
CA ARG A 56 -18.11 8.00 9.74
C ARG A 56 -16.63 8.30 9.54
N VAL A 57 -16.16 9.45 10.03
CA VAL A 57 -14.75 9.86 10.02
C VAL A 57 -14.39 10.35 11.43
N LEU A 58 -13.79 9.46 12.23
CA LEU A 58 -13.69 9.61 13.68
C LEU A 58 -12.25 9.88 14.15
N ASP A 59 -12.07 10.97 14.89
CA ASP A 59 -10.83 11.21 15.64
C ASP A 59 -10.76 10.30 16.87
N THR A 60 -9.61 9.68 17.12
CA THR A 60 -9.35 8.84 18.29
C THR A 60 -8.50 9.57 19.33
N PRO A 61 -8.45 9.07 20.58
CA PRO A 61 -7.32 9.35 21.47
C PRO A 61 -5.99 8.94 20.82
N ILE A 62 -4.90 9.53 21.29
CA ILE A 62 -3.54 9.23 20.81
C ILE A 62 -3.11 7.88 21.39
N SER A 63 -3.41 6.80 20.66
CA SER A 63 -3.10 5.42 21.05
C SER A 63 -3.33 4.48 19.88
N GLU A 64 -2.24 4.09 19.23
CA GLU A 64 -2.23 3.18 18.07
C GLU A 64 -2.85 1.81 18.42
N MET A 65 -2.62 1.31 19.64
CA MET A 65 -3.22 0.08 20.11
C MET A 65 -4.75 0.19 20.24
N ALA A 66 -5.27 1.35 20.68
CA ALA A 66 -6.70 1.60 20.75
C ALA A 66 -7.32 1.72 19.34
N ILE A 67 -6.65 2.42 18.42
CA ILE A 67 -7.05 2.52 17.00
C ILE A 67 -7.24 1.11 16.43
N ALA A 68 -6.23 0.24 16.57
CA ALA A 68 -6.27 -1.11 16.05
C ALA A 68 -7.36 -1.96 16.72
N GLY A 69 -7.42 -1.98 18.06
CA GLY A 69 -8.38 -2.79 18.80
C GLY A 69 -9.84 -2.40 18.51
N VAL A 70 -10.13 -1.10 18.44
CA VAL A 70 -11.48 -0.59 18.10
C VAL A 70 -11.82 -0.94 16.66
N ALA A 71 -10.90 -0.77 15.71
CA ALA A 71 -11.12 -1.14 14.31
C ALA A 71 -11.38 -2.65 14.17
N ILE A 72 -10.62 -3.51 14.83
CA ILE A 72 -10.84 -4.97 14.80
C ILE A 72 -12.22 -5.32 15.36
N GLY A 73 -12.58 -4.77 16.52
CA GLY A 73 -13.89 -5.00 17.13
C GLY A 73 -15.04 -4.53 16.22
N ALA A 74 -14.91 -3.34 15.62
CA ALA A 74 -15.87 -2.80 14.67
C ALA A 74 -16.01 -3.68 13.42
N ALA A 75 -14.90 -4.15 12.86
CA ALA A 75 -14.87 -5.05 11.70
C ALA A 75 -15.61 -6.36 11.98
N MET A 76 -15.32 -6.98 13.14
CA MET A 76 -16.00 -8.20 13.58
C MET A 76 -17.49 -7.99 13.83
N ARG A 77 -17.94 -6.76 14.09
CA ARG A 77 -19.36 -6.40 14.27
C ARG A 77 -20.02 -5.89 13.00
N GLY A 78 -19.39 -6.06 11.83
CA GLY A 78 -19.99 -5.82 10.53
C GLY A 78 -19.72 -4.46 9.91
N LEU A 79 -18.88 -3.63 10.55
CA LEU A 79 -18.32 -2.44 9.89
C LEU A 79 -17.14 -2.82 8.98
N ARG A 80 -16.67 -1.86 8.18
CA ARG A 80 -15.47 -1.99 7.33
C ARG A 80 -14.49 -0.86 7.63
N PRO A 81 -13.76 -0.92 8.75
CA PRO A 81 -12.94 0.18 9.21
C PRO A 81 -11.71 0.39 8.35
N VAL A 82 -11.40 1.66 8.14
CA VAL A 82 -10.16 2.14 7.54
C VAL A 82 -9.40 2.89 8.63
N ALA A 83 -8.53 2.16 9.33
CA ALA A 83 -7.75 2.65 10.45
C ALA A 83 -6.47 3.34 9.94
N GLU A 84 -6.33 4.64 10.18
CA GLU A 84 -5.13 5.41 9.88
C GLU A 84 -4.19 5.43 11.10
N PHE A 85 -2.95 4.97 10.89
CA PHE A 85 -1.84 5.28 11.77
C PHE A 85 -1.09 6.47 11.18
N GLN A 86 -0.74 7.44 12.03
CA GLN A 86 -0.18 8.70 11.54
C GLN A 86 1.16 8.52 10.79
N PHE A 87 1.95 7.53 11.21
CA PHE A 87 3.16 7.05 10.54
C PHE A 87 3.32 5.55 10.74
N ALA A 88 3.87 4.86 9.74
CA ALA A 88 4.16 3.42 9.82
C ALA A 88 5.13 3.09 10.99
N ASP A 89 6.01 4.03 11.31
CA ASP A 89 6.93 3.98 12.45
C ASP A 89 6.20 3.72 13.79
N TYR A 90 4.95 4.18 13.93
CA TYR A 90 4.16 4.05 15.17
C TYR A 90 3.25 2.82 15.20
N MET A 91 3.03 2.17 14.06
CA MET A 91 2.20 0.95 13.99
C MET A 91 2.72 -0.18 14.88
N GLN A 92 4.01 -0.17 15.23
CA GLN A 92 4.63 -1.15 16.12
C GLN A 92 3.98 -1.19 17.51
N VAL A 93 3.41 -0.08 17.99
CA VAL A 93 2.64 -0.04 19.24
C VAL A 93 1.40 -0.94 19.17
N ALA A 94 0.83 -1.12 17.97
CA ALA A 94 -0.33 -1.96 17.71
C ALA A 94 0.01 -3.34 17.14
N PHE A 95 1.29 -3.74 17.14
CA PHE A 95 1.74 -4.95 16.43
C PHE A 95 1.01 -6.22 16.90
N ASP A 96 0.79 -6.39 18.20
CA ASP A 96 0.02 -7.53 18.73
C ASP A 96 -1.42 -7.57 18.20
N GLN A 97 -2.10 -6.41 18.15
CA GLN A 97 -3.45 -6.31 17.61
C GLN A 97 -3.48 -6.69 16.13
N ILE A 98 -2.51 -6.24 15.35
CA ILE A 98 -2.46 -6.51 13.92
C ILE A 98 -2.13 -7.99 13.67
N VAL A 99 -1.11 -8.52 14.33
CA VAL A 99 -0.54 -9.85 14.05
C VAL A 99 -1.29 -10.97 14.76
N ASN A 100 -1.48 -10.86 16.07
CA ASN A 100 -2.07 -11.95 16.85
C ASN A 100 -3.60 -11.89 16.86
N GLN A 101 -4.19 -10.71 16.66
CA GLN A 101 -5.65 -10.55 16.63
C GLN A 101 -6.20 -10.50 15.21
N ALA A 102 -5.96 -9.42 14.46
CA ALA A 102 -6.60 -9.17 13.17
C ALA A 102 -6.32 -10.29 12.15
N ALA A 103 -5.03 -10.62 11.95
CA ALA A 103 -4.61 -11.62 10.97
C ALA A 103 -5.19 -13.01 11.22
N THR A 104 -5.49 -13.35 12.47
CA THR A 104 -5.90 -14.71 12.86
C THR A 104 -7.40 -14.88 13.03
N VAL A 105 -8.22 -13.81 13.02
CA VAL A 105 -9.67 -13.88 13.32
C VAL A 105 -10.39 -14.95 12.49
N ARG A 106 -10.18 -14.96 11.17
CA ARG A 106 -10.83 -15.92 10.28
C ARG A 106 -10.40 -17.35 10.57
N TRP A 107 -9.09 -17.55 10.76
CA TRP A 107 -8.54 -18.87 11.04
C TRP A 107 -8.98 -19.42 12.41
N ARG A 108 -8.80 -18.64 13.48
CA ARG A 108 -9.12 -19.05 14.86
C ARG A 108 -10.60 -19.27 15.12
N SER A 109 -11.46 -18.70 14.26
CA SER A 109 -12.91 -18.90 14.30
C SER A 109 -13.41 -19.97 13.32
N VAL A 110 -12.51 -20.68 12.63
CA VAL A 110 -12.85 -21.71 11.63
C VAL A 110 -13.77 -21.13 10.54
N GLY A 111 -13.49 -19.90 10.11
CA GLY A 111 -14.27 -19.17 9.10
C GLY A 111 -15.55 -18.52 9.61
N GLY A 112 -15.89 -18.65 10.90
CA GLY A 112 -17.11 -18.06 11.47
C GLY A 112 -17.12 -16.53 11.51
N TRP A 113 -15.94 -15.89 11.60
CA TRP A 113 -15.79 -14.44 11.67
C TRP A 113 -14.74 -13.96 10.66
N GLY A 114 -15.02 -12.86 9.96
CA GLY A 114 -14.03 -12.14 9.15
C GLY A 114 -13.42 -10.98 9.93
N CYS A 115 -12.44 -10.30 9.31
CA CYS A 115 -11.86 -9.07 9.82
C CYS A 115 -11.70 -8.05 8.67
N PRO A 116 -12.81 -7.60 8.05
CA PRO A 116 -12.78 -6.69 6.90
C PRO A 116 -12.32 -5.29 7.34
N LEU A 117 -11.03 -5.02 7.26
CA LEU A 117 -10.46 -3.73 7.66
C LEU A 117 -9.16 -3.43 6.94
N VAL A 118 -8.86 -2.13 6.85
CA VAL A 118 -7.60 -1.64 6.30
C VAL A 118 -6.83 -0.89 7.39
N PHE A 119 -5.61 -1.33 7.67
CA PHE A 119 -4.61 -0.55 8.41
C PHE A 119 -3.79 0.23 7.41
N ARG A 120 -3.92 1.55 7.37
CA ARG A 120 -3.18 2.41 6.45
C ARG A 120 -2.24 3.35 7.18
N ALA A 121 -1.06 3.55 6.61
CA ALA A 121 -0.04 4.39 7.21
C ALA A 121 0.90 5.01 6.18
N PRO A 122 1.29 6.28 6.34
CA PRO A 122 2.40 6.87 5.63
C PRO A 122 3.73 6.18 5.99
N PHE A 123 4.53 5.77 5.00
CA PHE A 123 5.83 5.10 5.21
C PHE A 123 6.94 5.67 4.30
N GLY A 124 8.19 5.25 4.51
CA GLY A 124 9.34 5.52 3.63
C GLY A 124 9.97 6.91 3.75
N ALA A 125 11.22 7.09 3.35
CA ALA A 125 12.05 8.25 3.67
C ALA A 125 11.86 9.43 2.70
N GLY A 126 12.86 10.31 2.60
CA GLY A 126 12.91 11.38 1.60
C GLY A 126 12.23 12.71 1.98
N VAL A 127 11.80 12.87 3.24
CA VAL A 127 11.16 14.09 3.77
C VAL A 127 11.82 14.63 5.05
N HIS A 128 13.08 14.27 5.31
CA HIS A 128 13.84 14.68 6.51
C HIS A 128 13.23 14.22 7.85
N GLY A 129 12.62 13.03 7.85
CA GLY A 129 11.82 12.50 8.97
C GLY A 129 12.61 11.95 10.17
N GLY A 130 13.93 11.84 10.06
CA GLY A 130 14.75 11.19 11.09
C GLY A 130 14.37 9.72 11.31
N VAL A 131 14.61 9.21 12.52
CA VAL A 131 14.45 7.77 12.83
C VAL A 131 13.01 7.32 13.07
N TYR A 132 12.07 8.25 13.27
CA TYR A 132 10.66 7.96 13.64
C TYR A 132 9.64 8.47 12.62
N HIS A 133 10.10 8.94 11.45
CA HIS A 133 9.24 9.27 10.33
C HIS A 133 9.91 8.89 9.02
N SER A 134 10.62 7.76 8.95
CA SER A 134 11.31 7.34 7.72
C SER A 134 11.37 5.83 7.56
N GLN A 135 10.80 5.06 8.48
CA GLN A 135 10.95 3.62 8.41
C GLN A 135 10.14 3.01 7.26
N SER A 136 10.72 1.95 6.68
CA SER A 136 10.05 1.02 5.79
C SER A 136 9.95 -0.32 6.52
N VAL A 137 8.75 -0.59 7.06
CA VAL A 137 8.46 -1.66 8.04
C VAL A 137 7.63 -2.82 7.43
N GLU A 138 7.39 -2.78 6.13
CA GLU A 138 6.51 -3.70 5.42
C GLU A 138 6.92 -5.18 5.58
N ALA A 139 8.21 -5.47 5.69
CA ALA A 139 8.73 -6.82 5.85
C ALA A 139 8.21 -7.51 7.12
N PHE A 140 8.00 -6.77 8.22
CA PHE A 140 7.43 -7.33 9.45
C PHE A 140 6.01 -7.87 9.23
N TYR A 141 5.22 -7.17 8.43
CA TYR A 141 3.83 -7.55 8.15
C TYR A 141 3.71 -8.56 7.02
N CYS A 142 4.65 -8.58 6.07
CA CYS A 142 4.71 -9.60 5.02
C CYS A 142 4.94 -11.01 5.58
N HIS A 143 5.59 -11.11 6.75
CA HIS A 143 5.86 -12.40 7.42
C HIS A 143 4.67 -12.95 8.20
N VAL A 144 3.49 -12.31 8.15
CA VAL A 144 2.32 -12.66 8.96
C VAL A 144 1.22 -13.25 8.06
N PRO A 145 0.99 -14.57 8.11
CA PRO A 145 -0.12 -15.20 7.41
C PRO A 145 -1.47 -14.61 7.84
N GLY A 146 -2.36 -14.40 6.87
CA GLY A 146 -3.67 -13.79 7.09
C GLY A 146 -3.70 -12.27 6.87
N LEU A 147 -2.54 -11.60 6.75
CA LEU A 147 -2.46 -10.22 6.30
C LEU A 147 -2.23 -10.12 4.79
N LYS A 148 -2.76 -9.04 4.20
CA LYS A 148 -2.39 -8.59 2.85
C LYS A 148 -1.52 -7.33 2.92
N VAL A 149 -0.36 -7.43 2.31
CA VAL A 149 0.76 -6.49 2.06
C VAL A 149 0.63 -5.52 0.89
N VAL A 150 0.13 -4.27 0.99
CA VAL A 150 -0.04 -3.42 -0.22
C VAL A 150 0.73 -2.10 -0.16
N VAL A 151 1.41 -1.75 -1.26
CA VAL A 151 2.23 -0.53 -1.42
C VAL A 151 2.06 0.07 -2.83
N PRO A 152 1.12 1.00 -3.06
CA PRO A 152 0.96 1.66 -4.35
C PRO A 152 2.15 2.56 -4.71
N ALA A 153 2.51 2.59 -6.00
CA ALA A 153 3.50 3.52 -6.54
C ALA A 153 2.89 4.77 -7.17
N THR A 154 1.69 4.66 -7.74
CA THR A 154 1.06 5.72 -8.56
C THR A 154 -0.28 6.19 -7.97
N PRO A 155 -0.78 7.39 -8.33
CA PRO A 155 -2.14 7.82 -7.97
C PRO A 155 -3.21 6.81 -8.42
N ARG A 156 -3.06 6.22 -9.61
CA ARG A 156 -3.97 5.18 -10.13
C ARG A 156 -4.00 3.94 -9.24
N ASP A 157 -2.83 3.40 -8.91
CA ASP A 157 -2.76 2.23 -8.04
C ASP A 157 -3.24 2.56 -6.63
N ALA A 158 -2.92 3.75 -6.09
CA ALA A 158 -3.35 4.14 -4.77
C ALA A 158 -4.88 4.17 -4.64
N LYS A 159 -5.57 4.80 -5.61
CA LYS A 159 -7.04 4.82 -5.63
C LYS A 159 -7.60 3.40 -5.79
N GLY A 160 -7.17 2.68 -6.81
CA GLY A 160 -7.73 1.37 -7.15
C GLY A 160 -7.43 0.27 -6.11
N LEU A 161 -6.22 0.22 -5.57
CA LEU A 161 -5.84 -0.76 -4.56
C LEU A 161 -6.48 -0.46 -3.21
N LEU A 162 -6.61 0.81 -2.82
CA LEU A 162 -7.28 1.15 -1.55
C LEU A 162 -8.76 0.76 -1.59
N LYS A 163 -9.43 0.96 -2.72
CA LYS A 163 -10.81 0.50 -2.90
C LYS A 163 -10.92 -1.02 -2.86
N SER A 164 -10.00 -1.73 -3.54
CA SER A 164 -9.93 -3.19 -3.44
C SER A 164 -9.69 -3.66 -1.99
N ALA A 165 -8.82 -2.97 -1.25
CA ALA A 165 -8.52 -3.28 0.15
C ALA A 165 -9.73 -3.06 1.07
N ILE A 166 -10.45 -1.95 0.91
CA ILE A 166 -11.67 -1.65 1.68
C ILE A 166 -12.76 -2.71 1.40
N ARG A 167 -12.82 -3.20 0.16
CA ARG A 167 -13.77 -4.23 -0.29
C ARG A 167 -13.32 -5.66 -0.01
N ASP A 168 -12.11 -5.86 0.51
CA ASP A 168 -11.59 -7.16 0.90
C ASP A 168 -12.11 -7.60 2.29
N ASP A 169 -12.47 -8.87 2.44
CA ASP A 169 -13.02 -9.37 3.71
C ASP A 169 -11.95 -9.80 4.74
N ASP A 170 -10.67 -9.68 4.36
CA ASP A 170 -9.51 -9.96 5.19
C ASP A 170 -8.75 -8.66 5.54
N PRO A 171 -7.95 -8.65 6.62
CA PRO A 171 -7.21 -7.46 7.02
C PRO A 171 -6.10 -7.12 6.02
N VAL A 172 -6.08 -5.87 5.57
CA VAL A 172 -5.08 -5.34 4.64
C VAL A 172 -4.23 -4.28 5.32
N VAL A 173 -2.91 -4.38 5.20
CA VAL A 173 -1.96 -3.32 5.54
C VAL A 173 -1.60 -2.56 4.28
N PHE A 174 -1.85 -1.26 4.28
CA PHE A 174 -1.74 -0.38 3.12
C PHE A 174 -0.75 0.76 3.40
N PHE A 175 0.43 0.68 2.80
CA PHE A 175 1.49 1.66 3.02
C PHE A 175 1.53 2.73 1.93
N GLU A 176 1.51 3.99 2.35
CA GLU A 176 1.47 5.14 1.44
C GLU A 176 2.83 5.86 1.48
N HIS A 177 3.59 5.79 0.39
CA HIS A 177 4.94 6.39 0.40
C HIS A 177 4.86 7.91 0.52
N LYS A 178 5.31 8.47 1.65
CA LYS A 178 5.01 9.87 1.98
C LYS A 178 5.73 10.88 1.10
N GLN A 179 6.91 10.55 0.58
CA GLN A 179 7.57 11.39 -0.43
C GLN A 179 6.77 11.46 -1.73
N SER A 180 5.98 10.43 -2.04
CA SER A 180 5.19 10.34 -3.27
C SER A 180 3.88 11.13 -3.18
N TYR A 181 3.39 11.45 -1.96
CA TYR A 181 2.06 12.02 -1.75
C TYR A 181 1.72 13.20 -2.65
N ARG A 182 2.68 14.10 -2.88
CA ARG A 182 2.49 15.34 -3.65
C ARG A 182 3.50 15.51 -4.79
N ARG A 183 4.39 14.53 -4.99
CA ARG A 183 5.51 14.66 -5.92
C ARG A 183 5.13 14.34 -7.36
N PHE A 184 4.26 13.34 -7.55
CA PHE A 184 3.86 12.86 -8.86
C PHE A 184 2.38 13.09 -9.08
N ARG A 185 2.01 13.42 -10.32
CA ARG A 185 0.63 13.60 -10.78
C ARG A 185 0.38 12.71 -11.98
N GLU A 186 -0.78 12.08 -12.01
CA GLU A 186 -1.26 11.27 -13.13
C GLU A 186 -2.72 11.63 -13.43
N PRO A 187 -3.24 11.34 -14.63
CA PRO A 187 -4.66 11.51 -14.92
C PRO A 187 -5.54 10.85 -13.85
N ALA A 188 -6.65 11.51 -13.51
CA ALA A 188 -7.59 10.97 -12.54
C ALA A 188 -8.10 9.58 -13.00
N PRO A 189 -7.94 8.53 -12.20
CA PRO A 189 -8.47 7.20 -12.53
C PRO A 189 -9.99 7.21 -12.51
N ALA A 190 -10.60 6.33 -13.29
CA ALA A 190 -12.06 6.22 -13.36
C ALA A 190 -12.66 5.87 -11.99
N ASP A 191 -13.87 6.35 -11.72
CA ASP A 191 -14.53 6.26 -10.41
C ASP A 191 -14.93 4.85 -10.00
N ASP A 192 -14.99 3.88 -10.91
CA ASP A 192 -15.27 2.48 -10.58
C ASP A 192 -14.05 1.57 -10.76
N GLU A 193 -12.90 2.16 -11.06
CA GLU A 193 -11.70 1.39 -11.28
C GLU A 193 -11.21 0.73 -9.98
N LEU A 194 -10.97 -0.58 -10.06
CA LEU A 194 -10.34 -1.39 -9.04
C LEU A 194 -9.03 -1.93 -9.58
N VAL A 195 -8.03 -1.99 -8.71
CA VAL A 195 -6.78 -2.69 -8.99
C VAL A 195 -6.71 -3.92 -8.09
N PRO A 196 -6.58 -5.14 -8.65
CA PRO A 196 -6.59 -6.36 -7.85
C PRO A 196 -5.37 -6.45 -6.93
N ILE A 197 -5.60 -6.87 -5.69
CA ILE A 197 -4.53 -7.22 -4.73
C ILE A 197 -3.89 -8.53 -5.20
N GLY A 198 -2.57 -8.63 -5.04
CA GLY A 198 -1.79 -9.80 -5.44
C GLY A 198 -1.41 -9.82 -6.92
N VAL A 199 -1.59 -8.71 -7.65
CA VAL A 199 -1.28 -8.61 -9.08
C VAL A 199 -0.31 -7.47 -9.35
N ALA A 200 0.88 -7.81 -9.82
CA ALA A 200 1.93 -6.85 -10.19
C ALA A 200 1.63 -6.18 -11.55
N ARG A 201 2.36 -5.10 -11.86
CA ARG A 201 2.31 -4.43 -13.17
C ARG A 201 3.72 -4.29 -13.76
N VAL A 202 3.86 -4.66 -15.03
CA VAL A 202 4.98 -4.17 -15.84
C VAL A 202 4.76 -2.68 -16.11
N ASP A 203 5.48 -1.86 -15.37
CA ASP A 203 5.40 -0.41 -15.39
C ASP A 203 6.02 0.17 -16.66
N ARG A 204 7.15 -0.40 -17.07
CA ARG A 204 7.85 -0.07 -18.30
C ARG A 204 8.39 -1.37 -18.91
N PRO A 205 8.10 -1.67 -20.19
CA PRO A 205 8.70 -2.82 -20.87
C PRO A 205 10.18 -2.54 -21.17
N GLY A 206 10.98 -3.61 -21.15
CA GLY A 206 12.40 -3.58 -21.50
C GLY A 206 12.91 -4.98 -21.82
N ARG A 207 14.20 -5.10 -22.16
CA ARG A 207 14.77 -6.36 -22.66
C ARG A 207 16.10 -6.75 -22.01
N ASP A 208 16.79 -5.82 -21.37
CA ASP A 208 18.18 -6.04 -20.96
C ASP A 208 18.32 -6.45 -19.49
N VAL A 209 17.53 -5.84 -18.60
CA VAL A 209 17.51 -6.14 -17.16
C VAL A 209 16.12 -5.91 -16.58
N SER A 210 15.66 -6.84 -15.74
CA SER A 210 14.43 -6.72 -14.98
C SER A 210 14.65 -6.06 -13.63
N VAL A 211 14.03 -4.91 -13.40
CA VAL A 211 14.02 -4.20 -12.12
C VAL A 211 12.72 -4.50 -11.38
N ILE A 212 12.82 -5.18 -10.24
CA ILE A 212 11.68 -5.56 -9.41
C ILE A 212 11.65 -4.63 -8.19
N THR A 213 10.56 -3.90 -8.03
CA THR A 213 10.44 -2.88 -6.98
C THR A 213 8.98 -2.56 -6.63
N TYR A 214 8.77 -1.61 -5.72
CA TYR A 214 7.45 -1.16 -5.27
C TYR A 214 7.53 0.27 -4.71
N GLY A 215 6.38 0.91 -4.53
CA GLY A 215 6.29 2.25 -3.93
C GLY A 215 7.15 3.29 -4.68
N ILE A 216 7.96 4.05 -3.95
CA ILE A 216 8.85 5.07 -4.56
C ILE A 216 9.92 4.48 -5.48
N GLY A 217 10.30 3.22 -5.26
CA GLY A 217 11.33 2.54 -6.05
C GLY A 217 10.98 2.47 -7.53
N VAL A 218 9.69 2.43 -7.89
CA VAL A 218 9.21 2.50 -9.28
C VAL A 218 9.66 3.79 -9.94
N HIS A 219 9.53 4.94 -9.25
CA HIS A 219 9.93 6.23 -9.81
C HIS A 219 11.45 6.37 -9.92
N HIS A 220 12.21 5.78 -8.99
CA HIS A 220 13.67 5.70 -9.10
C HIS A 220 14.09 4.82 -10.28
N ALA A 221 13.43 3.68 -10.48
CA ALA A 221 13.67 2.80 -11.61
C ALA A 221 13.33 3.47 -12.96
N ARG A 222 12.24 4.24 -13.03
CA ARG A 222 11.89 5.05 -14.23
C ARG A 222 13.01 6.02 -14.58
N ALA A 223 13.50 6.78 -13.61
CA ALA A 223 14.59 7.73 -13.82
C ALA A 223 15.90 7.04 -14.25
N ALA A 224 16.23 5.89 -13.67
CA ALA A 224 17.38 5.10 -14.09
C ALA A 224 17.22 4.53 -15.51
N ALA A 225 16.01 4.09 -15.87
CA ALA A 225 15.69 3.60 -17.21
C ALA A 225 15.74 4.71 -18.28
N ASP A 226 15.41 5.96 -17.92
CA ASP A 226 15.56 7.11 -18.82
C ASP A 226 17.05 7.40 -19.10
N ALA A 227 17.89 7.40 -18.06
CA ALA A 227 19.32 7.63 -18.20
C ALA A 227 20.01 6.52 -19.01
N LEU A 228 19.68 5.25 -18.73
CA LEU A 228 20.29 4.10 -19.41
C LEU A 228 19.81 3.92 -20.86
N ALA A 229 18.66 4.49 -21.23
CA ALA A 229 18.19 4.46 -22.60
C ALA A 229 19.13 5.23 -23.56
N GLU A 230 19.90 6.20 -23.06
CA GLU A 230 20.94 6.90 -23.84
C GLU A 230 22.10 5.98 -24.25
N GLU A 231 22.26 4.86 -23.54
CA GLU A 231 23.26 3.81 -23.78
C GLU A 231 22.64 2.56 -24.46
N ASP A 232 21.41 2.65 -24.97
CA ASP A 232 20.61 1.55 -25.53
C ASP A 232 20.36 0.37 -24.56
N ILE A 233 20.37 0.66 -23.25
CA ILE A 233 20.03 -0.30 -22.20
C ILE A 233 18.58 -0.07 -21.77
N GLN A 234 17.73 -1.07 -21.95
CA GLN A 234 16.30 -1.03 -21.67
C GLN A 234 15.95 -1.86 -20.43
N LEU A 235 15.57 -1.17 -19.35
CA LEU A 235 15.09 -1.82 -18.13
C LEU A 235 13.61 -2.20 -18.28
N GLU A 236 13.28 -3.46 -18.01
CA GLU A 236 11.89 -3.87 -17.72
C GLU A 236 11.61 -3.59 -16.24
N ILE A 237 10.66 -2.72 -15.93
CA ILE A 237 10.32 -2.36 -14.55
C ILE A 237 9.05 -3.09 -14.14
N LEU A 238 9.15 -3.93 -13.11
CA LEU A 238 8.02 -4.60 -12.48
C LEU A 238 7.70 -3.93 -11.13
N ASP A 239 6.54 -3.29 -11.07
CA ASP A 239 5.93 -2.79 -9.83
C ASP A 239 5.15 -3.93 -9.18
N LEU A 240 5.63 -4.40 -8.03
CA LEU A 240 5.01 -5.51 -7.30
C LEU A 240 3.59 -5.15 -6.83
N ARG A 241 3.35 -3.89 -6.42
CA ARG A 241 2.13 -3.36 -5.77
C ARG A 241 1.71 -4.07 -4.49
N THR A 242 1.61 -5.39 -4.50
CA THR A 242 1.32 -6.26 -3.36
C THR A 242 2.56 -7.07 -3.02
N LEU A 243 3.00 -6.98 -1.78
CA LEU A 243 4.16 -7.67 -1.24
C LEU A 243 3.78 -9.00 -0.59
N ALA A 244 2.53 -9.13 -0.12
CA ALA A 244 1.96 -10.35 0.41
C ALA A 244 0.44 -10.41 0.12
N PRO A 245 -0.10 -11.42 -0.57
CA PRO A 245 0.64 -12.42 -1.35
C PRO A 245 1.37 -11.78 -2.53
N MET A 246 2.60 -12.23 -2.80
CA MET A 246 3.45 -11.73 -3.87
C MET A 246 3.08 -12.40 -5.21
N ASP A 247 3.03 -11.61 -6.30
CA ASP A 247 2.79 -12.11 -7.65
C ASP A 247 4.05 -12.79 -8.23
N ARG A 248 4.30 -14.02 -7.78
CA ARG A 248 5.43 -14.86 -8.21
C ARG A 248 5.42 -15.14 -9.71
N GLU A 249 4.25 -15.26 -10.33
CA GLU A 249 4.14 -15.49 -11.76
C GLU A 249 4.59 -14.27 -12.58
N ALA A 250 4.24 -13.06 -12.16
CA ALA A 250 4.71 -11.86 -12.81
C ALA A 250 6.23 -11.71 -12.68
N ILE A 251 6.80 -12.03 -11.52
CA ILE A 251 8.26 -12.08 -11.33
C ILE A 251 8.88 -13.07 -12.31
N ALA A 252 8.37 -14.30 -12.37
CA ALA A 252 8.88 -15.33 -13.28
C ALA A 252 8.84 -14.89 -14.75
N ARG A 253 7.70 -14.35 -15.21
CA ARG A 253 7.55 -13.84 -16.58
C ARG A 253 8.52 -12.69 -16.88
N THR A 254 8.71 -11.78 -15.93
CA THR A 254 9.59 -10.62 -16.13
C THR A 254 11.06 -11.02 -16.13
N VAL A 255 11.50 -11.87 -15.20
CA VAL A 255 12.90 -12.31 -15.16
C VAL A 255 13.21 -13.24 -16.33
N GLY A 256 12.28 -14.11 -16.73
CA GLY A 256 12.43 -14.99 -17.90
C GLY A 256 12.59 -14.26 -19.24
N ARG A 257 12.24 -12.96 -19.33
CA ARG A 257 12.47 -12.14 -20.52
C ARG A 257 13.90 -11.61 -20.64
N THR A 258 14.55 -11.35 -19.52
CA THR A 258 15.83 -10.61 -19.49
C THR A 258 16.99 -11.45 -18.94
N SER A 259 16.71 -12.57 -18.27
CA SER A 259 17.66 -13.42 -17.54
C SER A 259 18.53 -12.67 -16.52
N LYS A 260 18.17 -11.43 -16.15
CA LYS A 260 18.89 -10.58 -15.22
C LYS A 260 17.92 -9.84 -14.33
N ALA A 261 18.06 -9.99 -13.02
CA ALA A 261 17.19 -9.34 -12.04
C ALA A 261 17.97 -8.36 -11.16
N LEU A 262 17.41 -7.17 -10.96
CA LEU A 262 17.81 -6.20 -9.96
C LEU A 262 16.62 -5.94 -9.04
N ILE A 263 16.80 -6.15 -7.74
CA ILE A 263 15.73 -5.95 -6.75
C ILE A 263 16.03 -4.67 -5.98
N VAL A 264 15.05 -3.75 -5.94
CA VAL A 264 15.23 -2.41 -5.36
C VAL A 264 14.14 -2.14 -4.33
N HIS A 265 14.54 -1.81 -3.10
CA HIS A 265 13.66 -1.32 -2.05
C HIS A 265 14.41 -0.40 -1.08
N GLU A 266 13.67 0.47 -0.39
CA GLU A 266 14.23 1.41 0.57
C GLU A 266 14.56 0.76 1.92
N ALA A 267 13.82 -0.29 2.30
CA ALA A 267 13.97 -0.96 3.58
C ALA A 267 15.36 -1.56 3.79
N ASN A 268 15.63 -1.95 5.04
CA ASN A 268 16.85 -2.63 5.44
C ASN A 268 17.14 -3.83 4.51
N LYS A 269 18.40 -3.96 4.10
CA LYS A 269 18.84 -5.06 3.22
C LYS A 269 18.60 -6.42 3.87
N THR A 270 19.01 -6.58 5.13
CA THR A 270 18.86 -7.84 5.88
C THR A 270 17.40 -8.10 6.17
N MET A 271 16.88 -9.25 5.71
CA MET A 271 15.49 -9.67 5.89
C MET A 271 14.45 -8.71 5.28
N GLY A 272 14.86 -7.87 4.32
CA GLY A 272 13.94 -7.07 3.53
C GLY A 272 13.17 -7.93 2.52
N VAL A 273 12.13 -7.34 1.91
CA VAL A 273 11.29 -8.02 0.89
C VAL A 273 12.13 -8.55 -0.27
N GLY A 274 13.24 -7.88 -0.60
CA GLY A 274 14.12 -8.33 -1.67
C GLY A 274 14.79 -9.68 -1.41
N ALA A 275 14.89 -10.13 -0.15
CA ALA A 275 15.40 -11.46 0.17
C ALA A 275 14.46 -12.57 -0.34
N GLU A 276 13.14 -12.41 -0.15
CA GLU A 276 12.13 -13.37 -0.62
C GLU A 276 12.09 -13.43 -2.15
N VAL A 277 12.17 -12.27 -2.82
CA VAL A 277 12.23 -12.20 -4.28
C VAL A 277 13.48 -12.90 -4.81
N ALA A 278 14.64 -12.64 -4.20
CA ALA A 278 15.91 -13.25 -4.60
C ALA A 278 15.90 -14.78 -4.39
N ALA A 279 15.37 -15.25 -3.25
CA ALA A 279 15.23 -16.66 -2.95
C ALA A 279 14.31 -17.35 -3.97
N PHE A 280 13.13 -16.79 -4.23
CA PHE A 280 12.21 -17.33 -5.24
C PHE A 280 12.85 -17.44 -6.62
N ILE A 281 13.56 -16.40 -7.09
CA ILE A 281 14.25 -16.45 -8.39
C ILE A 281 15.32 -17.55 -8.41
N ALA A 282 16.12 -17.66 -7.33
CA ALA A 282 17.20 -18.64 -7.26
C ALA A 282 16.69 -20.09 -7.10
N GLU A 283 15.55 -20.29 -6.44
CA GLU A 283 14.98 -21.63 -6.21
C GLU A 283 14.18 -22.12 -7.42
N GLU A 284 13.32 -21.25 -7.96
CA GLU A 284 12.29 -21.66 -8.91
C GLU A 284 12.67 -21.37 -10.37
N LEU A 285 13.59 -20.44 -10.63
CA LEU A 285 13.92 -20.00 -11.99
C LEU A 285 15.35 -20.37 -12.42
N PHE A 286 16.17 -20.97 -11.55
CA PHE A 286 17.60 -21.21 -11.84
C PHE A 286 17.84 -22.07 -13.09
N MET A 287 16.99 -23.07 -13.34
CA MET A 287 17.13 -23.95 -14.51
C MET A 287 16.49 -23.37 -15.78
N ASP A 288 15.65 -22.34 -15.63
CA ASP A 288 14.85 -21.74 -16.70
C ASP A 288 15.46 -20.43 -17.25
N LEU A 289 16.51 -19.89 -16.59
CA LEU A 289 17.14 -18.59 -16.89
C LEU A 289 18.49 -18.68 -17.61
#